data_AF-G2Q8Y4-F1
#
_entry.id   AF-G2Q8Y4-F1
#
_cell.length_a   1.000
_cell.length_b   1.000
_cell.length_c   1.000
_cell.angle_alpha   90.00
_cell.angle_beta   90.00
_cell.angle_gamma   90.00
#
_symmetry.space_group_name_H-M   'P 1'
#
loop_
_entity.id
_entity.type
_entity.pdbx_description
1 polymer ?
#
loop_
_entity_poly.entity_id
_entity_poly.type
_entity_poly.pdbx_seq_one_letter_code
_entity_poly.pdbx_strand_id
1 'polypeptide(L)'
;MIINLTEHPYFRLVDPSPDAAAALEDLAVGDAVPLLIVEAPSRYMDSLPGKGVRYRAIEALHEWFRVLAGEAAIIGRVVDLPHGASLMLDDVQDSSPLRRGSPSVHMVFGI
;
A
#
# COMPACT_ATOMS: atom_id res chain seq x y z
N MET A 1 9.65 -11.18 -13.39
CA MET A 1 8.79 -10.22 -14.11
C MET A 1 8.27 -9.21 -13.09
N ILE A 2 8.83 -8.00 -13.09
CA ILE A 2 8.33 -6.88 -12.29
C ILE A 2 7.18 -6.27 -13.09
N ILE A 3 5.98 -6.23 -12.52
CA ILE A 3 4.80 -5.68 -13.20
C ILE A 3 4.74 -4.20 -12.83
N ASN A 4 4.71 -3.33 -13.83
CA ASN A 4 4.42 -1.92 -13.59
C ASN A 4 2.93 -1.78 -13.26
N LEU A 5 2.62 -1.55 -11.99
CA LEU A 5 1.24 -1.51 -11.51
C LEU A 5 0.50 -0.24 -11.95
N THR A 6 1.18 0.80 -12.42
CA THR A 6 0.54 2.07 -12.82
C THR A 6 -0.42 1.93 -14.01
N GLU A 7 -0.25 0.89 -14.82
CA GLU A 7 -1.05 0.61 -16.02
C GLU A 7 -2.19 -0.39 -15.74
N HIS A 8 -2.31 -0.93 -14.52
CA HIS A 8 -3.29 -1.96 -14.21
C HIS A 8 -4.71 -1.35 -14.09
N PRO A 9 -5.77 -1.92 -14.70
CA PRO A 9 -7.14 -1.39 -14.64
C PRO A 9 -7.65 -1.08 -13.23
N TYR A 10 -7.13 -1.78 -12.23
CA TYR A 10 -7.51 -1.58 -10.84
C TYR A 10 -6.65 -0.53 -10.13
N PHE A 11 -5.47 -0.18 -10.64
CA PHE A 11 -4.66 0.93 -10.13
C PHE A 11 -5.36 2.28 -10.32
N ARG A 12 -6.13 2.47 -11.40
CA ARG A 12 -6.98 3.67 -11.55
C ARG A 12 -8.19 3.71 -10.61
N LEU A 13 -8.54 2.59 -9.97
CA LEU A 13 -9.52 2.54 -8.87
C LEU A 13 -8.85 2.72 -7.49
N VAL A 14 -7.53 2.91 -7.46
CA VAL A 14 -6.74 3.24 -6.25
C VAL A 14 -6.67 4.75 -6.03
N ASP A 15 -7.01 5.58 -7.03
CA ASP A 15 -7.27 6.99 -6.75
C ASP A 15 -8.49 7.09 -5.83
N PRO A 16 -8.39 7.78 -4.68
CA PRO A 16 -9.51 7.96 -3.78
C PRO A 16 -10.67 8.59 -4.57
N SER A 17 -11.90 8.12 -4.34
CA SER A 17 -13.06 8.87 -4.81
C SER A 17 -12.97 10.29 -4.25
N PRO A 18 -13.52 11.31 -4.94
CA PRO A 18 -13.54 12.68 -4.42
C PRO A 18 -14.04 12.75 -2.98
N ASP A 19 -14.97 11.86 -2.61
CA ASP A 19 -15.54 11.74 -1.27
C ASP A 19 -14.55 11.16 -0.23
N ALA A 20 -13.66 10.25 -0.63
CA ALA A 20 -12.62 9.71 0.25
C ALA A 20 -11.47 10.72 0.47
N ALA A 21 -11.15 11.51 -0.56
CA ALA A 21 -10.23 12.64 -0.41
C ALA A 21 -10.83 13.73 0.51
N ALA A 22 -12.12 14.03 0.36
CA ALA A 22 -12.84 14.96 1.23
C ALA A 22 -12.95 14.44 2.69
N ALA A 23 -13.15 13.13 2.89
CA ALA A 23 -13.16 12.53 4.23
C ALA A 23 -11.79 12.58 4.93
N LEU A 24 -10.69 12.57 4.15
CA LEU A 24 -9.34 12.78 4.65
C LEU A 24 -9.04 14.26 4.92
N GLU A 25 -9.66 15.18 4.17
CA GLU A 25 -9.62 16.63 4.44
C GLU A 25 -10.41 17.01 5.71
N ASP A 26 -11.51 16.33 6.01
CA ASP A 26 -12.29 16.58 7.25
C ASP A 26 -11.52 16.13 8.51
N LEU A 27 -10.62 15.14 8.39
CA LEU A 27 -9.66 14.78 9.44
C LEU A 27 -8.51 15.80 9.58
N ALA A 28 -8.35 16.73 8.63
CA ALA A 28 -7.27 17.71 8.58
C ALA A 28 -7.61 19.05 9.24
N VAL A 29 -8.79 19.19 9.87
CA VAL A 29 -9.18 20.40 10.60
C VAL A 29 -8.54 20.39 12.00
N GLY A 30 -7.24 20.70 12.03
CA GLY A 30 -6.42 20.87 13.23
C GLY A 30 -5.27 19.88 13.26
N ASP A 31 -4.02 20.36 13.17
CA ASP A 31 -2.78 19.57 13.16
C ASP A 31 -2.53 18.72 11.88
N ALA A 32 -2.38 19.35 10.70
CA ALA A 32 -2.13 18.63 9.43
C ALA A 32 -0.65 18.29 9.13
N VAL A 33 0.30 18.69 9.99
CA VAL A 33 1.74 18.34 9.90
C VAL A 33 2.12 16.93 10.43
N PRO A 34 1.41 16.27 11.38
CA PRO A 34 1.75 14.95 11.93
C PRO A 34 1.53 13.78 10.98
N LEU A 35 0.45 13.77 10.18
CA LEU A 35 0.08 12.58 9.40
C LEU A 35 1.11 12.25 8.32
N LEU A 36 1.67 13.27 7.66
CA LEU A 36 2.73 13.08 6.66
C LEU A 36 4.00 12.47 7.27
N ILE A 37 4.35 12.85 8.51
CA ILE A 37 5.52 12.32 9.21
C ILE A 37 5.28 10.86 9.61
N VAL A 38 4.10 10.56 10.15
CA VAL A 38 3.73 9.19 10.57
C VAL A 38 3.59 8.25 9.37
N GLU A 39 3.10 8.73 8.23
CA GLU A 39 2.90 7.91 7.03
C GLU A 39 4.17 7.76 6.17
N ALA A 40 5.18 8.61 6.34
CA ALA A 40 6.38 8.60 5.51
C ALA A 40 7.05 7.21 5.40
N PRO A 41 7.19 6.41 6.48
CA PRO A 41 7.72 5.04 6.39
C PRO A 41 6.85 4.12 5.53
N SER A 42 5.52 4.20 5.65
CA SER A 42 4.58 3.39 4.86
C SER A 42 4.63 3.79 3.38
N ARG A 43 4.61 5.10 3.09
CA ARG A 43 4.71 5.61 1.71
C ARG A 43 6.03 5.22 1.05
N TYR A 44 7.13 5.20 1.81
CA TYR A 44 8.40 4.68 1.32
C TYR A 44 8.33 3.19 1.00
N MET A 45 7.77 2.36 1.90
CA MET A 45 7.55 0.94 1.65
C MET A 45 6.73 0.68 0.36
N ASP A 46 5.67 1.47 0.15
CA ASP A 46 4.80 1.36 -1.02
C ASP A 46 5.49 1.78 -2.32
N SER A 47 6.47 2.67 -2.24
CA SER A 47 7.30 3.07 -3.39
C SER A 47 8.24 1.98 -3.88
N LEU A 48 8.53 0.96 -3.05
CA LEU A 48 9.45 -0.12 -3.41
C LEU A 48 8.78 -1.10 -4.39
N PRO A 49 9.48 -1.60 -5.43
CA PRO A 49 8.89 -2.41 -6.49
C PRO A 49 8.31 -3.74 -5.98
N GLY A 50 7.00 -3.93 -6.12
CA GLY A 50 6.28 -5.13 -5.70
C GLY A 50 6.22 -6.24 -6.76
N LYS A 51 5.97 -7.47 -6.31
CA LYS A 51 5.73 -8.63 -7.22
C LYS A 51 4.29 -8.73 -7.73
N GLY A 52 3.36 -7.91 -7.20
CA GLY A 52 1.94 -7.91 -7.60
C GLY A 52 1.16 -9.20 -7.31
N VAL A 53 1.69 -10.09 -6.47
CA VAL A 53 1.10 -11.42 -6.22
C VAL A 53 -0.28 -11.32 -5.58
N ARG A 54 -0.45 -10.45 -4.59
CA ARG A 54 -1.73 -10.26 -3.88
C ARG A 54 -2.83 -9.79 -4.82
N TYR A 55 -2.47 -8.84 -5.67
CA TYR A 55 -3.39 -8.28 -6.65
C TYR A 55 -3.88 -9.36 -7.64
N ARG A 56 -2.98 -10.19 -8.16
CA ARG A 56 -3.35 -11.34 -9.01
C ARG A 56 -4.20 -12.38 -8.28
N ALA A 57 -3.95 -12.59 -6.99
CA ALA A 57 -4.77 -13.49 -6.19
C ALA A 57 -6.20 -12.93 -6.03
N ILE A 58 -6.34 -11.63 -5.80
CA ILE A 58 -7.65 -10.96 -5.73
C ILE A 58 -8.39 -11.08 -7.06
N GLU A 59 -7.72 -10.89 -8.20
CA GLU A 59 -8.34 -11.09 -9.51
C GLU A 59 -8.79 -12.54 -9.74
N ALA A 60 -7.93 -13.51 -9.43
CA ALA A 60 -8.29 -14.92 -9.58
C ALA A 60 -9.47 -15.31 -8.68
N LEU A 61 -9.53 -14.77 -7.46
CA LEU A 61 -10.66 -14.97 -6.54
C LEU A 61 -11.92 -14.25 -7.03
N HIS A 62 -11.78 -13.07 -7.63
CA HIS A 62 -12.89 -12.34 -8.24
C HIS A 62 -13.57 -13.17 -9.35
N GLU A 63 -12.81 -13.87 -10.18
CA GLU A 63 -13.38 -14.77 -11.21
C GLU A 63 -14.25 -15.89 -10.61
N TRP A 64 -13.87 -16.42 -9.44
CA TRP A 64 -14.66 -17.46 -8.77
C TRP A 64 -15.85 -16.91 -8.00
N PHE A 65 -15.65 -15.82 -7.25
CA PHE A 65 -16.67 -15.28 -6.34
C PHE A 65 -17.58 -14.23 -7.00
N ARG A 66 -17.25 -13.76 -8.20
CA ARG A 66 -18.02 -12.77 -8.97
C ARG A 66 -18.37 -11.51 -8.17
N VAL A 67 -17.42 -11.07 -7.34
CA VAL A 67 -17.53 -9.88 -6.48
C VAL A 67 -17.69 -8.63 -7.37
N LEU A 68 -18.32 -7.54 -6.92
CA LEU A 68 -18.34 -6.31 -7.75
C LEU A 68 -16.92 -5.75 -7.88
N ALA A 69 -16.56 -5.24 -9.07
CA ALA A 69 -15.20 -4.75 -9.34
C ALA A 69 -14.73 -3.67 -8.35
N GLY A 70 -15.65 -2.82 -7.87
CA GLY A 70 -15.37 -1.83 -6.83
C GLY A 70 -15.04 -2.43 -5.46
N GLU A 71 -15.66 -3.56 -5.12
CA GLU A 71 -15.43 -4.27 -3.85
C GLU A 71 -14.07 -4.98 -3.86
N ALA A 72 -13.68 -5.59 -4.98
CA ALA A 72 -12.36 -6.19 -5.15
C ALA A 72 -11.23 -5.15 -5.02
N ALA A 73 -11.45 -3.93 -5.55
CA ALA A 73 -10.52 -2.82 -5.37
C ALA A 73 -10.40 -2.37 -3.90
N ILE A 74 -11.51 -2.31 -3.17
CA ILE A 74 -11.51 -2.00 -1.72
C ILE A 74 -10.71 -3.06 -0.95
N ILE A 75 -10.94 -4.35 -1.23
CA ILE A 75 -10.22 -5.46 -0.60
C ILE A 75 -8.72 -5.34 -0.86
N GLY A 76 -8.31 -5.00 -2.10
CA GLY A 76 -6.91 -4.73 -2.43
C GLY A 76 -6.29 -3.67 -1.53
N ARG A 77 -6.95 -2.52 -1.40
CA ARG A 77 -6.47 -1.41 -0.54
C ARG A 77 -6.35 -1.80 0.92
N VAL A 78 -7.35 -2.49 1.46
CA VAL A 78 -7.36 -2.92 2.86
C VAL A 78 -6.23 -3.91 3.15
N VAL A 79 -5.85 -4.74 2.18
CA VAL A 79 -4.79 -5.75 2.36
C VAL A 79 -3.38 -5.17 2.20
N ASP A 80 -3.21 -4.09 1.42
CA ASP A 80 -1.88 -3.53 1.17
C ASP A 80 -1.23 -2.92 2.41
N LEU A 81 -1.98 -2.17 3.22
CA LEU A 81 -1.44 -1.54 4.44
C LEU A 81 -0.95 -2.56 5.48
N PRO A 82 -1.73 -3.58 5.91
CA PRO A 82 -1.25 -4.60 6.84
C PRO A 82 -0.07 -5.40 6.29
N HIS A 83 -0.03 -5.64 4.98
CA HIS A 83 1.10 -6.31 4.36
C HIS A 83 2.37 -5.46 4.35
N GLY A 84 2.26 -4.16 4.03
CA GLY A 84 3.39 -3.23 4.11
C GLY A 84 3.93 -3.14 5.55
N ALA A 85 3.03 -3.02 6.52
CA ALA A 85 3.37 -3.01 7.93
C ALA A 85 4.07 -4.30 8.39
N SER A 86 3.60 -5.47 7.96
CA SER A 86 4.26 -6.73 8.30
C SER A 86 5.67 -6.80 7.71
N LEU A 87 5.88 -6.36 6.47
CA LEU A 87 7.20 -6.34 5.85
C LEU A 87 8.18 -5.37 6.55
N MET A 88 7.69 -4.23 7.03
CA MET A 88 8.48 -3.27 7.79
C MET A 88 8.94 -3.89 9.10
N LEU A 89 8.03 -4.58 9.80
CA LEU A 89 8.32 -5.27 11.05
C LEU A 89 9.31 -6.42 10.82
N ASP A 90 9.09 -7.25 9.80
CA ASP A 90 9.98 -8.34 9.41
C ASP A 90 11.40 -7.81 9.14
N ASP A 91 11.53 -6.69 8.42
CA ASP A 91 12.85 -6.11 8.15
C ASP A 91 13.60 -5.74 9.44
N VAL A 92 12.90 -5.20 10.45
CA VAL A 92 13.50 -4.88 11.76
C VAL A 92 13.87 -6.16 12.51
N GLN A 93 12.96 -7.13 12.57
CA GLN A 93 13.17 -8.39 13.30
C GLN A 93 14.34 -9.19 12.74
N ASP A 94 14.47 -9.21 11.42
CA ASP A 94 15.54 -9.94 10.73
C ASP A 94 16.85 -9.13 10.62
N SER A 95 16.87 -7.88 11.12
CA SER A 95 17.98 -6.93 10.91
C SER A 95 18.36 -6.82 9.43
N SER A 96 17.36 -6.87 8.55
CA SER A 96 17.54 -6.88 7.10
C SER A 96 17.92 -5.49 6.60
N PRO A 97 19.14 -5.27 6.06
CA PRO A 97 19.55 -3.95 5.61
C PRO A 97 18.87 -3.51 4.30
N LEU A 98 18.33 -4.48 3.54
CA LEU A 98 17.79 -4.26 2.20
C LEU A 98 16.42 -4.89 2.02
N ARG A 99 15.53 -4.16 1.37
CA ARG A 99 14.23 -4.63 0.87
C ARG A 99 14.15 -4.36 -0.63
N ARG A 100 13.96 -5.42 -1.43
CA ARG A 100 13.78 -5.34 -2.90
C ARG A 100 14.93 -4.60 -3.63
N GLY A 101 16.15 -4.68 -3.09
CA GLY A 101 17.34 -4.03 -3.65
C GLY A 101 17.55 -2.57 -3.20
N SER A 102 16.66 -2.02 -2.38
CA SER A 102 16.78 -0.69 -1.76
C SER A 102 16.99 -0.83 -0.24
N PRO A 103 17.45 0.22 0.47
CA PRO A 103 17.49 0.21 1.94
C PRO A 103 16.13 -0.17 2.54
N SER A 104 16.14 -0.99 3.58
CA SER A 104 14.90 -1.27 4.33
C SER A 104 14.43 -0.02 5.09
N VAL A 105 13.16 -0.01 5.50
CA VAL A 105 12.53 1.20 6.08
C VAL A 105 13.25 1.67 7.34
N HIS A 106 13.66 0.75 8.22
CA HIS A 106 14.37 1.10 9.45
C HIS A 106 15.80 1.61 9.20
N MET A 107 16.39 1.30 8.05
CA MET A 107 17.69 1.87 7.65
C MET A 107 17.57 3.32 7.19
N VAL A 108 16.38 3.75 6.74
CA VAL A 108 16.12 5.12 6.28
C VAL A 108 15.57 5.99 7.41
N PHE A 109 14.62 5.48 8.19
CA PHE A 109 13.87 6.24 9.18
C PHE A 109 14.27 5.94 10.64
N GLY A 110 15.14 4.96 10.86
CA GLY A 110 15.46 4.45 12.20
C GLY A 110 14.44 3.44 12.70
N ILE A 111 14.70 2.92 13.90
CA ILE A 111 13.77 2.11 14.70
C ILE A 111 12.99 3.02 15.63
#